data_AF-A0A060BVK2-F1
#
_entry.id   AF-A0A060BVK2-F1
#
_cell.length_a   1.000
_cell.length_b   1.000
_cell.length_c   1.000
_cell.angle_alpha   90.00
_cell.angle_beta   90.00
_cell.angle_gamma   90.00
#
_symmetry.space_group_name_H-M   'P 1'
#
loop_
_entity.id
_entity.type
_entity.pdbx_description
1 polymer ?
#
loop_
_entity_poly.entity_id
_entity_poly.type
_entity_poly.pdbx_seq_one_letter_code
_entity_poly.pdbx_strand_id
1 'polypeptide(L)'
;MWQPRQKLVDWQALLAARQQAREDGNVVVWTSGCFDLLHPGHVASLQQARQLGDLLVVGLNSDRSVRALKGPNRPILGERERAALLAGMECVDFVIAFDEGHAPRRHWSGCSPIF
;
A
#
# COMPACT_ATOMS: atom_id res chain seq x y z
N MET A 1 -11.94 17.02 13.06
CA MET A 1 -10.79 17.16 12.14
C MET A 1 -10.26 15.76 11.87
N TRP A 2 -10.59 15.16 10.74
CA TRP A 2 -10.16 13.80 10.39
C TRP A 2 -8.65 13.78 10.11
N GLN A 3 -7.91 12.87 10.74
CA GLN A 3 -6.46 12.73 10.57
C GLN A 3 -6.08 11.29 10.17
N PRO A 4 -5.91 10.99 8.87
CA PRO A 4 -5.49 9.67 8.38
C PRO A 4 -3.98 9.43 8.52
N ARG A 5 -3.24 10.35 9.14
CA ARG A 5 -1.76 10.37 9.15
C ARG A 5 -1.13 9.11 9.74
N GLN A 6 -1.83 8.36 10.59
CA GLN A 6 -1.25 7.18 11.23
C GLN A 6 -1.00 6.00 10.28
N LYS A 7 -1.63 5.97 9.10
CA LYS A 7 -1.46 4.85 8.14
C LYS A 7 -0.34 5.09 7.14
N LEU A 8 0.13 6.33 6.97
CA LEU A 8 1.23 6.65 6.06
C LEU A 8 2.56 6.43 6.78
N VAL A 9 3.35 5.46 6.32
CA VAL A 9 4.58 5.04 7.00
C VAL A 9 5.76 5.00 6.05
N ASP A 10 6.96 5.17 6.59
CA ASP A 10 8.20 4.87 5.89
C ASP A 10 8.58 3.38 6.04
N TRP A 11 9.68 2.99 5.39
CA TRP A 11 10.15 1.60 5.42
C TRP A 11 10.55 1.14 6.83
N GLN A 12 11.15 2.01 7.64
CA GLN A 12 11.60 1.64 8.97
C GLN A 12 10.41 1.32 9.87
N ALA A 13 9.42 2.22 9.90
CA ALA A 13 8.19 2.04 10.67
C ALA A 13 7.39 0.83 10.17
N LEU A 14 7.28 0.64 8.86
CA LEU A 14 6.58 -0.51 8.29
C LEU A 14 7.23 -1.84 8.66
N LEU A 15 8.56 -1.92 8.61
CA LEU A 15 9.29 -3.15 8.95
C LEU A 15 9.17 -3.47 10.45
N ALA A 16 9.21 -2.44 11.32
CA ALA A 16 8.97 -2.62 12.74
C ALA A 16 7.54 -3.12 13.02
N ALA A 17 6.52 -2.51 12.42
CA ALA A 17 5.13 -2.92 12.58
C ALA A 17 4.88 -4.34 12.06
N ARG A 18 5.48 -4.70 10.92
CA ARG A 18 5.43 -6.07 10.38
C ARG A 18 6.09 -7.07 11.32
N GLN A 19 7.25 -6.74 11.89
CA GLN A 19 7.95 -7.64 12.81
C GLN A 19 7.10 -7.89 14.04
N GLN A 20 6.53 -6.84 14.65
CA GLN A 20 5.61 -6.97 15.77
C GLN A 20 4.40 -7.84 15.41
N ALA A 21 3.75 -7.58 14.26
CA ALA A 21 2.61 -8.37 13.81
C ALA A 21 2.96 -9.87 13.70
N ARG A 22 4.17 -10.20 13.21
CA ARG A 22 4.63 -11.60 13.14
C ARG A 22 4.87 -12.22 14.52
N GLU A 23 5.39 -11.45 15.47
CA GLU A 23 5.58 -11.90 16.86
C GLU A 23 4.23 -12.16 17.55
N ASP A 24 3.21 -11.38 17.21
CA ASP A 24 1.84 -11.55 17.68
C ASP A 24 1.08 -12.69 16.95
N GLY A 25 1.70 -13.34 15.97
CA GLY A 25 1.09 -14.42 15.17
C GLY A 25 0.15 -13.96 14.06
N ASN A 26 0.11 -12.67 13.77
CA ASN A 26 -0.76 -12.08 12.74
C ASN A 26 -0.22 -12.34 11.31
N VAL A 27 -1.14 -12.50 10.37
CA VAL A 27 -0.84 -12.62 8.93
C VAL A 27 -0.83 -11.24 8.29
N VAL A 28 0.33 -10.84 7.75
CA VAL A 28 0.49 -9.58 7.02
C VAL A 28 0.28 -9.81 5.53
N VAL A 29 -0.70 -9.12 4.96
CA VAL A 29 -1.05 -9.10 3.53
C VAL A 29 -0.42 -7.90 2.86
N TRP A 30 0.09 -8.10 1.64
CA TRP A 30 0.60 -7.03 0.80
C TRP A 30 -0.08 -7.02 -0.55
N THR A 31 -0.39 -5.82 -1.01
CA THR A 31 -0.75 -5.53 -2.39
C THR A 31 -0.13 -4.21 -2.81
N SER A 32 0.01 -3.98 -4.11
CA SER A 32 0.60 -2.73 -4.61
C SER A 32 -0.04 -2.28 -5.89
N GLY A 33 -0.03 -0.97 -6.10
CA GLY A 33 -0.57 -0.39 -7.32
C GLY A 33 -0.44 1.12 -7.38
N CYS A 34 -0.83 1.67 -8.52
CA CYS A 34 -0.81 3.09 -8.77
C CYS A 34 -2.00 3.82 -8.13
N PHE A 35 -3.20 3.22 -8.11
CA PHE A 35 -4.40 3.81 -7.52
C PHE A 35 -4.67 5.26 -7.96
N ASP A 36 -4.46 5.56 -9.25
CA ASP A 36 -4.60 6.91 -9.82
C ASP A 36 -5.99 7.50 -9.58
N LEU A 37 -7.00 6.92 -10.23
CA LEU A 37 -8.39 7.19 -9.94
C LEU A 37 -8.97 6.00 -9.21
N LEU A 38 -9.27 6.16 -7.92
CA LEU A 38 -9.99 5.14 -7.17
C LEU A 38 -11.40 4.96 -7.76
N HIS A 39 -11.78 3.69 -7.90
CA HIS A 39 -13.10 3.30 -8.35
C HIS A 39 -13.52 2.05 -7.57
N PRO A 40 -14.81 1.63 -7.62
CA PRO A 40 -15.31 0.53 -6.79
C PRO A 40 -14.54 -0.79 -6.92
N GLY A 41 -13.94 -1.05 -8.09
CA GLY A 41 -13.11 -2.23 -8.31
C GLY A 41 -11.86 -2.27 -7.41
N HIS A 42 -11.18 -1.14 -7.21
CA HIS A 42 -10.06 -1.07 -6.27
C HIS A 42 -10.51 -1.31 -4.84
N VAL A 43 -11.64 -0.71 -4.44
CA VAL A 43 -12.20 -0.88 -3.08
C VAL A 43 -12.53 -2.34 -2.83
N ALA A 44 -13.23 -2.99 -3.76
CA ALA A 44 -13.58 -4.40 -3.66
C ALA A 44 -12.33 -5.29 -3.59
N SER A 45 -11.32 -5.03 -4.43
CA SER A 45 -10.05 -5.78 -4.42
C SER A 45 -9.30 -5.62 -3.08
N LEU A 46 -9.24 -4.41 -2.53
CA LEU A 46 -8.57 -4.16 -1.24
C LEU A 46 -9.35 -4.76 -0.06
N GLN A 47 -10.68 -4.76 -0.12
CA GLN A 47 -11.51 -5.47 0.87
C GLN A 47 -11.29 -6.99 0.82
N GLN A 48 -11.23 -7.58 -0.37
CA GLN A 48 -10.89 -8.99 -0.54
C GLN A 48 -9.48 -9.27 -0.02
N ALA A 49 -8.52 -8.38 -0.29
CA ALA A 49 -7.17 -8.51 0.22
C ALA A 49 -7.10 -8.51 1.74
N ARG A 50 -7.83 -7.59 2.38
CA ARG A 50 -7.90 -7.51 3.84
C ARG A 50 -8.47 -8.77 4.49
N GLN A 51 -9.28 -9.57 3.77
CA GLN A 51 -9.82 -10.83 4.29
C GLN A 51 -8.79 -11.97 4.33
N LEU A 52 -7.64 -11.84 3.66
CA LEU A 52 -6.61 -12.88 3.60
C LEU A 52 -5.62 -12.85 4.78
N GLY A 53 -5.79 -11.92 5.71
CA GLY A 53 -4.95 -11.82 6.90
C GLY A 53 -5.44 -10.73 7.85
N ASP A 54 -4.60 -10.36 8.80
CA ASP A 54 -4.95 -9.49 9.91
C ASP A 54 -4.51 -8.03 9.67
N LEU A 55 -3.55 -7.84 8.76
CA LEU A 55 -3.01 -6.52 8.44
C LEU A 55 -2.82 -6.37 6.92
N LEU A 56 -3.41 -5.35 6.32
CA LEU A 56 -3.22 -5.01 4.90
C LEU A 56 -2.26 -3.83 4.73
N VAL A 57 -1.16 -4.09 4.05
CA VAL A 57 -0.20 -3.09 3.59
C VAL A 57 -0.39 -2.84 2.10
N VAL A 58 -0.56 -1.57 1.74
CA VAL A 58 -0.65 -1.14 0.34
C VAL A 58 0.62 -0.40 -0.07
N GLY A 59 1.36 -0.99 -0.99
CA GLY A 59 2.43 -0.30 -1.70
C GLY A 59 1.85 0.64 -2.75
N LEU A 60 2.10 1.94 -2.61
CA LEU A 60 1.72 2.94 -3.59
C LEU A 60 2.88 3.24 -4.54
N ASN A 61 2.68 3.05 -5.84
CA ASN A 61 3.68 3.48 -6.83
C ASN A 61 3.85 5.01 -6.78
N SER A 62 5.09 5.46 -6.76
CA SER A 62 5.41 6.88 -6.81
C SER A 62 4.96 7.54 -8.12
N ASP A 63 4.84 8.86 -8.11
CA ASP A 63 4.53 9.60 -9.34
C ASP A 63 5.56 9.36 -10.45
N ARG A 64 6.83 9.17 -10.06
CA ARG A 64 7.92 8.85 -10.99
C ARG A 64 7.74 7.47 -11.62
N SER A 65 7.47 6.44 -10.81
CA SER A 65 7.22 5.07 -11.27
C SER A 65 5.99 5.02 -12.18
N VAL A 66 4.91 5.71 -11.81
CA VAL A 66 3.70 5.77 -12.62
C VAL A 66 3.94 6.47 -13.96
N ARG A 67 4.66 7.60 -13.99
CA ARG A 67 5.04 8.27 -15.24
C ARG A 67 5.88 7.38 -16.16
N ALA A 68 6.82 6.63 -15.59
CA ALA A 68 7.66 5.71 -16.35
C ALA A 68 6.85 4.57 -16.97
N LEU A 69 5.84 4.07 -16.26
CA LEU A 69 5.01 2.94 -16.70
C LEU A 69 3.88 3.35 -17.65
N LYS A 70 3.18 4.46 -17.35
CA LYS A 70 1.92 4.85 -18.01
C LYS A 70 2.05 6.10 -18.90
N GLY A 71 3.24 6.69 -18.97
CA GLY A 71 3.54 7.90 -19.73
C GLY A 71 3.43 9.19 -18.91
N PRO A 72 3.92 10.31 -19.47
CA PRO A 72 4.14 11.56 -18.73
C PRO A 72 2.86 12.22 -18.20
N ASN A 73 1.71 11.93 -18.81
CA ASN A 73 0.40 12.49 -18.43
C ASN A 73 -0.27 11.73 -17.27
N ARG A 74 0.43 10.77 -16.66
CA ARG A 74 -0.06 9.97 -15.53
C ARG A 74 0.94 10.03 -14.38
N PRO A 75 0.50 10.02 -13.12
CA PRO A 75 -0.89 9.94 -12.67
C PRO A 75 -1.65 11.27 -12.83
N ILE A 76 -2.98 11.22 -12.81
CA ILE A 76 -3.86 12.39 -12.69
C ILE A 76 -3.79 12.94 -11.27
N LEU A 77 -3.86 12.07 -10.26
CA LEU A 77 -3.70 12.45 -8.86
C LEU A 77 -2.27 12.24 -8.40
N GLY A 78 -1.70 13.23 -7.72
CA GLY A 78 -0.35 13.15 -7.18
C GLY A 78 -0.23 12.09 -6.09
N GLU A 79 0.99 11.66 -5.81
CA GLU A 79 1.30 10.60 -4.84
C GLU A 79 0.67 10.86 -3.47
N ARG A 80 0.75 12.10 -2.97
CA ARG A 80 0.18 12.47 -1.67
C ARG A 80 -1.34 12.34 -1.63
N GLU A 81 -2.03 12.68 -2.72
CA GLU A 81 -3.49 12.60 -2.81
C GLU A 81 -3.94 11.14 -2.83
N ARG A 82 -3.29 10.33 -3.67
CA ARG A 82 -3.54 8.89 -3.76
C ARG A 82 -3.26 8.20 -2.42
N ALA A 83 -2.17 8.55 -1.74
CA ALA A 83 -1.84 8.03 -0.42
C ALA A 83 -2.90 8.40 0.63
N ALA A 84 -3.36 9.65 0.64
CA ALA A 84 -4.40 10.10 1.56
C ALA A 84 -5.74 9.38 1.34
N LEU A 85 -6.11 9.14 0.09
CA LEU A 85 -7.29 8.36 -0.26
C LEU A 85 -7.19 6.91 0.25
N LEU A 86 -6.03 6.27 0.02
CA LEU A 86 -5.80 4.90 0.50
C LEU A 86 -5.82 4.81 2.03
N ALA A 87 -5.15 5.75 2.71
CA ALA A 87 -5.10 5.83 4.17
C ALA A 87 -6.47 6.09 4.80
N GLY A 88 -7.42 6.63 4.03
CA GLY A 88 -8.79 6.81 4.49
C GLY A 88 -9.67 5.57 4.42
N MET A 89 -9.21 4.50 3.77
CA MET A 89 -9.99 3.27 3.72
C MET A 89 -9.80 2.48 5.02
N GLU A 90 -10.91 1.96 5.54
CA GLU A 90 -10.93 1.17 6.77
C GLU A 90 -10.10 -0.12 6.62
N CYS A 91 -10.21 -0.78 5.46
CA CYS A 91 -9.55 -2.05 5.17
C CYS A 91 -8.03 -1.96 4.95
N VAL A 92 -7.45 -0.75 4.90
CA VAL A 92 -6.01 -0.53 4.73
C VAL A 92 -5.41 -0.18 6.09
N ASP A 93 -4.34 -0.83 6.50
CA ASP A 93 -3.66 -0.55 7.76
C ASP A 93 -2.45 0.36 7.56
N PHE A 94 -1.64 0.08 6.53
CA PHE A 94 -0.49 0.90 6.16
C PHE A 94 -0.44 1.18 4.66
N VAL A 95 0.04 2.39 4.32
CA VAL A 95 0.38 2.80 2.96
C VAL A 95 1.83 3.25 2.95
N ILE A 96 2.59 2.72 1.98
CA ILE A 96 3.97 3.12 1.76
C ILE A 96 4.18 3.47 0.29
N ALA A 97 4.71 4.66 0.03
CA ALA A 97 5.11 5.04 -1.32
C ALA A 97 6.45 4.39 -1.70
N PHE A 98 6.55 3.86 -2.91
CA PHE A 98 7.79 3.25 -3.39
C PHE A 98 8.02 3.47 -4.90
N ASP A 99 9.30 3.50 -5.26
CA ASP A 99 9.78 3.41 -6.64
C ASP A 99 9.96 1.92 -7.00
N GLU A 100 9.54 1.50 -8.19
CA GLU A 100 9.56 0.09 -8.64
C GLU A 100 10.96 -0.56 -8.64
N GLY A 101 12.04 0.25 -8.65
CA GLY A 101 13.42 -0.20 -8.45
C GLY A 101 13.85 -0.42 -7.00
N HIS A 102 13.03 -0.01 -6.03
CA HIS A 102 13.26 -0.11 -4.59
C HIS A 102 12.25 -1.03 -3.89
N ALA A 103 11.27 -1.58 -4.61
CA ALA A 103 10.39 -2.61 -4.08
C ALA A 103 11.25 -3.79 -3.63
N PRO A 104 11.38 -4.06 -2.32
CA PRO A 104 12.33 -5.07 -1.89
C PRO A 104 11.70 -6.43 -2.16
N ARG A 105 12.01 -7.03 -3.32
CA ARG A 105 11.70 -8.44 -3.61
C ARG A 105 12.23 -9.38 -2.52
N ARG A 106 13.24 -8.95 -1.76
CA ARG A 106 13.82 -9.66 -0.61
C ARG A 106 13.04 -9.54 0.70
N HIS A 107 12.22 -8.50 0.90
CA HIS A 107 11.57 -8.31 2.21
C HIS A 107 10.24 -9.08 2.32
N TRP A 108 9.62 -9.46 1.21
CA TRP A 108 8.27 -10.03 1.20
C TRP A 108 8.20 -11.56 1.01
N SER A 109 9.32 -12.28 1.14
CA SER A 109 9.41 -13.75 0.99
C SER A 109 8.58 -14.60 1.98
N GLY A 110 7.72 -13.98 2.80
CA GLY A 110 6.93 -14.64 3.85
C GLY A 110 5.56 -14.03 4.09
N CYS A 111 5.04 -13.24 3.14
CA CYS A 111 3.66 -12.75 3.17
C CYS A 111 2.95 -13.29 1.94
N SER A 112 1.67 -13.61 2.07
CA SER A 112 0.86 -14.07 0.94
C SER A 112 0.72 -12.92 -0.06
N PRO A 113 1.31 -13.02 -1.27
CA PRO A 113 1.11 -12.02 -2.29
C PRO A 113 -0.30 -12.20 -2.87
N ILE A 114 -1.01 -11.09 -3.05
CA ILE A 114 -2.19 -11.05 -3.90
C ILE A 114 -1.71 -10.39 -5.18
N PHE A 115 -1.48 -11.22 -6.19
CA PHE A 115 -1.16 -10.77 -7.55
C PHE A 115 -2.44 -10.38 -8.28
#